data_AF-A0A5B1RDK3-F1
#
_entry.id   AF-A0A5B1RDK3-F1
#
_cell.length_a   1.000
_cell.length_b   1.000
_cell.length_c   1.000
_cell.angle_alpha   90.00
_cell.angle_beta   90.00
_cell.angle_gamma   90.00
#
_symmetry.space_group_name_H-M   'P 1'
#
loop_
_entity.id
_entity.type
_entity.pdbx_description
1 polymer ?
#
loop_
_entity_poly.entity_id
_entity_poly.type
_entity_poly.pdbx_seq_one_letter_code
_entity_poly.pdbx_strand_id
1 'polypeptide(L)'
;MGRRSWATPQQLEWLETRVDRVQAVRNVKGREKRDFWVTMYNEWFTSFPCAQPTPEDIAAANNKPEKAVAEIQLTWRNRVYQWYSNHQRSPGTSTTKSKYNVVLDLSSNK
;
A
#
# COMPACT_ATOMS: atom_id res chain seq x y z
N MET A 1 -9.51 -12.61 -13.09
CA MET A 1 -9.75 -11.82 -11.86
C MET A 1 -9.11 -10.44 -12.05
N GLY A 2 -9.84 -9.47 -12.60
CA GLY A 2 -9.34 -8.10 -12.75
C GLY A 2 -9.10 -7.49 -11.38
N ARG A 3 -7.84 -7.30 -10.99
CA ARG A 3 -7.51 -6.64 -9.72
C ARG A 3 -8.03 -5.21 -9.81
N ARG A 4 -9.05 -4.87 -9.01
CA ARG A 4 -9.48 -3.48 -8.85
C ARG A 4 -8.27 -2.70 -8.32
N SER A 5 -7.76 -1.77 -9.14
CA SER A 5 -6.70 -0.86 -8.69
C SER A 5 -7.24 -0.02 -7.55
N TRP A 6 -6.50 0.08 -6.45
CA TRP A 6 -6.86 0.96 -5.33
C TRP A 6 -6.60 2.44 -5.65
N ALA A 7 -5.79 2.72 -6.67
CA ALA A 7 -5.41 4.04 -7.12
C ALA A 7 -6.03 4.36 -8.49
N THR A 8 -6.39 5.63 -8.71
CA THR A 8 -6.82 6.14 -10.02
C THR A 8 -5.63 6.20 -11.00
N PRO A 9 -5.86 6.28 -12.32
CA PRO A 9 -4.77 6.42 -13.29
C PRO A 9 -3.85 7.61 -13.01
N GLN A 10 -4.41 8.76 -12.62
CA GLN A 10 -3.64 9.97 -12.25
C GLN A 10 -2.79 9.74 -10.99
N GLN A 11 -3.34 9.02 -10.00
CA GLN A 11 -2.60 8.64 -8.80
C GLN A 11 -1.44 7.69 -9.12
N LEU A 12 -1.63 6.76 -10.05
CA LEU A 12 -0.57 5.85 -10.50
C LEU A 12 0.53 6.60 -11.25
N GLU A 13 0.18 7.48 -12.18
CA GLU A 13 1.14 8.33 -12.90
C GLU A 13 1.97 9.18 -11.92
N TRP A 14 1.33 9.74 -10.89
CA TRP A 14 2.04 10.48 -9.84
C TRP A 14 3.04 9.61 -9.09
N LEU A 15 2.72 8.34 -8.82
CA LEU A 15 3.62 7.39 -8.17
C LEU A 15 4.77 6.98 -9.08
N GLU A 16 4.47 6.70 -10.35
CA GLU A 16 5.45 6.30 -11.36
C GLU A 16 6.52 7.38 -11.59
N THR A 17 6.12 8.65 -11.70
CA THR A 17 7.04 9.80 -11.88
C THR A 17 8.01 10.01 -10.72
N ARG A 18 7.78 9.38 -9.56
CA ARG A 18 8.61 9.54 -8.36
C ARG A 18 9.32 8.26 -7.93
N VAL A 19 9.23 7.19 -8.71
CA VAL A 19 9.94 5.92 -8.44
C VAL A 19 11.44 6.17 -8.22
N ASP A 20 12.07 6.98 -9.07
CA ASP A 20 13.50 7.30 -9.00
C ASP A 20 13.89 7.98 -7.69
N ARG A 21 13.03 8.88 -7.18
CA ARG A 21 13.24 9.55 -5.88
C ARG A 21 13.23 8.54 -4.73
N VAL A 22 12.30 7.58 -4.75
CA VAL A 22 12.23 6.55 -3.71
C VAL A 22 13.39 5.56 -3.83
N GLN A 23 13.88 5.29 -5.05
CA GLN A 23 15.09 4.48 -5.25
C GLN A 23 16.34 5.17 -4.69
N ALA A 24 16.49 6.48 -4.90
CA ALA A 24 17.62 7.25 -4.39
C ALA A 24 17.74 7.19 -2.85
N VAL A 25 16.61 7.13 -2.13
CA VAL A 25 16.58 7.07 -0.66
C VAL A 25 16.46 5.63 -0.12
N ARG A 26 16.53 4.60 -0.96
CA ARG A 26 16.31 3.20 -0.56
C ARG A 26 17.21 2.76 0.59
N ASN A 27 18.49 3.15 0.53
CA ASN A 27 19.52 2.77 1.48
C ASN A 27 19.69 3.77 2.65
N VAL A 28 19.00 4.90 2.59
CA VAL A 28 18.99 5.90 3.66
C VAL A 28 18.30 5.30 4.88
N LYS A 29 18.81 5.60 6.08
CA LYS A 29 18.28 5.08 7.35
C LYS A 29 17.96 6.21 8.32
N GLY A 30 17.19 5.88 9.36
CA GLY A 30 16.90 6.80 10.44
C GLY A 30 16.06 8.01 10.01
N ARG A 31 16.43 9.19 10.51
CA ARG A 31 15.64 10.41 10.40
C ARG A 31 15.44 10.87 8.95
N GLU A 32 16.47 10.81 8.12
CA GLU A 32 16.41 11.27 6.72
C GLU A 32 15.37 10.49 5.91
N LYS A 33 15.31 9.16 6.09
CA LYS A 33 14.28 8.33 5.45
C LYS A 33 12.89 8.72 5.92
N ARG A 34 12.71 8.99 7.22
CA ARG A 34 11.43 9.42 7.77
C ARG A 34 11.02 10.78 7.20
N ASP A 35 11.93 11.73 7.19
CA ASP A 35 11.68 13.10 6.72
C ASP A 35 11.36 13.11 5.22
N PHE A 36 12.01 12.24 4.41
CA PHE A 36 11.62 11.98 3.02
C PHE A 36 10.16 11.53 2.90
N TRP A 37 9.76 10.51 3.66
CA TRP A 37 8.39 9.99 3.58
C TRP A 37 7.36 11.02 4.05
N VAL A 38 7.68 11.81 5.08
CA VAL A 38 6.82 12.92 5.53
C VAL A 38 6.59 13.91 4.38
N THR A 39 7.65 14.36 3.72
CA THR A 39 7.55 15.26 2.56
C THR A 39 6.75 14.62 1.43
N MET A 40 7.03 13.36 1.12
CA MET A 40 6.34 12.60 0.08
C MET A 40 4.83 12.49 0.32
N TYR A 41 4.42 12.23 1.57
CA TYR A 41 3.01 12.18 1.93
C TYR A 41 2.35 13.56 1.90
N ASN A 42 3.07 14.61 2.29
CA ASN A 42 2.56 15.96 2.18
C ASN A 42 2.29 16.33 0.72
N GLU A 43 3.24 16.10 -0.19
CA GLU A 43 3.04 16.31 -1.63
C GLU A 43 1.85 15.49 -2.18
N TRP A 44 1.71 14.24 -1.72
CA TRP A 44 0.59 13.37 -2.08
C TRP A 44 -0.75 13.99 -1.67
N PHE A 45 -0.91 14.39 -0.40
CA PHE A 45 -2.18 14.96 0.08
C PHE A 45 -2.45 16.38 -0.44
N THR A 46 -1.41 17.12 -0.84
CA THR A 46 -1.58 18.36 -1.61
C THR A 46 -2.16 18.10 -2.99
N SER A 47 -1.74 17.02 -3.66
CA SER A 47 -2.21 16.65 -5.00
C SER A 47 -3.55 15.93 -4.97
N PHE A 48 -3.77 15.09 -3.95
CA PHE A 48 -4.92 14.21 -3.77
C PHE A 48 -5.46 14.36 -2.35
N PRO A 49 -6.22 15.43 -2.05
CA PRO A 49 -6.80 15.64 -0.73
C PRO A 49 -7.72 14.47 -0.37
N CYS A 50 -7.62 13.99 0.88
CA CYS A 50 -8.53 12.96 1.37
C CYS A 50 -9.96 13.48 1.42
N ALA A 51 -10.91 12.60 1.14
CA ALA A 51 -12.31 12.87 1.42
C ALA A 51 -12.50 13.16 2.92
N GLN A 52 -13.48 14.00 3.24
CA GLN A 52 -13.90 14.20 4.62
C GLN A 52 -14.42 12.87 5.19
N PRO A 53 -14.16 12.60 6.49
CA PRO A 53 -14.62 11.38 7.12
C PRO A 53 -16.15 11.33 7.10
N THR A 54 -16.70 10.16 6.75
CA THR A 54 -18.14 9.95 6.80
C THR A 54 -18.62 9.83 8.26
N PRO A 55 -19.92 10.00 8.54
CA PRO A 55 -20.46 9.76 9.89
C PRO A 55 -20.12 8.36 10.42
N GLU A 56 -20.02 7.36 9.54
CA GLU A 56 -19.62 5.99 9.88
C GLU A 56 -18.15 5.93 10.32
N ASP A 57 -17.25 6.63 9.61
CA ASP A 57 -15.83 6.73 9.99
C ASP A 57 -15.66 7.44 11.33
N ILE A 58 -16.45 8.49 11.57
CA ILE A 58 -16.43 9.23 12.84
C ILE A 58 -16.94 8.34 13.98
N ALA A 59 -18.01 7.57 13.75
CA ALA A 59 -18.52 6.62 14.73
C ALA A 59 -17.47 5.52 15.04
N ALA A 60 -16.82 4.96 14.02
CA ALA A 60 -15.73 4.00 14.17
C ALA A 60 -14.52 4.58 14.93
N ALA A 61 -14.27 5.88 14.77
CA ALA A 61 -13.22 6.62 15.48
C ALA A 61 -13.61 7.05 16.91
N ASN A 62 -14.63 6.45 17.52
CA ASN A 62 -15.19 6.82 18.82
C ASN A 62 -15.67 8.28 18.90
N ASN A 63 -16.38 8.74 17.87
CA ASN A 63 -16.90 10.09 17.71
C ASN A 63 -15.81 11.19 17.74
N LYS A 64 -14.59 10.85 17.35
CA LYS A 64 -13.46 11.80 17.26
C LYS A 64 -13.13 12.08 15.79
N PRO A 65 -13.62 13.19 15.21
CA PRO A 65 -13.45 13.46 13.78
C PRO A 65 -11.99 13.56 13.36
N GLU A 66 -11.13 14.14 14.22
CA GLU A 66 -9.68 14.21 13.96
C GLU A 66 -9.03 12.82 13.86
N LYS A 67 -9.49 11.87 14.68
CA LYS A 67 -9.00 10.48 14.59
C LYS A 67 -9.47 9.83 13.30
N ALA A 68 -10.72 10.05 12.88
CA ALA A 68 -11.22 9.53 11.61
C ALA A 68 -10.40 10.04 10.42
N VAL A 69 -10.06 11.34 10.39
CA VAL A 69 -9.17 11.91 9.37
C VAL A 69 -7.78 11.26 9.41
N ALA A 70 -7.21 11.09 10.59
CA ALA A 70 -5.89 10.49 10.77
C ALA A 70 -5.84 9.04 10.27
N GLU A 71 -6.89 8.23 10.54
CA GLU A 71 -7.01 6.85 10.07
C GLU A 71 -7.13 6.76 8.53
N ILE A 72 -7.91 7.66 7.92
CA ILE A 72 -8.03 7.75 6.46
C ILE A 72 -6.66 8.10 5.85
N GLN A 73 -5.98 9.12 6.38
CA GLN A 73 -4.65 9.49 5.90
C GLN A 73 -3.65 8.35 6.11
N LEU A 74 -3.66 7.67 7.25
CA LEU A 74 -2.79 6.53 7.55
C LEU A 74 -2.99 5.41 6.52
N THR A 75 -4.25 5.12 6.18
CA THR A 75 -4.59 4.12 5.15
C THR A 75 -3.96 4.47 3.80
N TRP A 76 -4.05 5.74 3.37
CA TRP A 76 -3.43 6.20 2.13
C TRP A 76 -1.90 6.13 2.19
N ARG A 77 -1.28 6.59 3.29
CA ARG A 77 0.18 6.51 3.49
C ARG A 77 0.68 5.07 3.38
N ASN A 78 -0.02 4.13 4.02
CA ASN A 78 0.30 2.71 3.96
C ASN A 78 0.21 2.15 2.53
N ARG A 79 -0.83 2.51 1.78
CA ARG A 79 -0.98 2.07 0.38
C ARG A 79 0.14 2.60 -0.50
N VAL A 80 0.48 3.88 -0.39
CA VAL A 80 1.60 4.51 -1.13
C VAL A 80 2.92 3.82 -0.79
N TYR A 81 3.22 3.64 0.50
CA TYR A 81 4.43 2.95 0.94
C TYR A 81 4.51 1.52 0.41
N GLN A 82 3.43 0.75 0.55
CA GLN A 82 3.37 -0.63 0.06
C GLN A 82 3.52 -0.71 -1.45
N TRP A 83 2.95 0.24 -2.20
CA TRP A 83 3.11 0.30 -3.65
C TRP A 83 4.59 0.42 -4.01
N TYR A 84 5.33 1.37 -3.45
CA TYR A 84 6.76 1.50 -3.71
C TYR A 84 7.55 0.28 -3.22
N SER A 85 7.25 -0.23 -2.04
CA SER A 85 7.90 -1.44 -1.50
C SER A 85 7.74 -2.64 -2.44
N ASN A 86 6.57 -2.81 -3.05
CA ASN A 86 6.32 -3.86 -4.02
C ASN A 86 7.00 -3.60 -5.37
N HIS A 87 7.04 -2.35 -5.84
CA HIS A 87 7.69 -1.97 -7.10
C HIS A 87 9.23 -1.96 -7.01
N GLN A 88 9.79 -1.88 -5.79
CA GLN A 88 11.23 -2.00 -5.54
C GLN A 88 11.72 -3.43 -5.35
N ARG A 89 10.82 -4.40 -5.20
CA ARG A 89 11.20 -5.81 -5.24
C ARG A 89 11.51 -6.14 -6.69
N SER A 90 12.74 -6.56 -6.96
CA SER A 90 13.09 -7.10 -8.28
C SER A 90 12.02 -8.11 -8.72
N PRO A 91 11.67 -8.17 -10.02
CA PRO A 91 10.83 -9.24 -10.56
C PRO A 91 11.60 -10.56 -10.48
N GLY A 92 11.69 -11.11 -9.27
CA GLY A 92 12.62 -12.17 -8.91
C GLY A 92 11.91 -13.15 -8.01
N THR A 93 11.46 -14.25 -8.62
CA THR A 93 11.08 -15.51 -8.00
C THR A 93 9.84 -15.48 -7.09
N SER A 94 8.67 -15.39 -7.72
CA SER A 94 7.57 -16.23 -7.24
C SER A 94 7.91 -17.66 -7.67
N THR A 95 8.71 -18.37 -6.87
CA THR A 95 8.76 -19.82 -6.98
C THR A 95 7.40 -20.30 -6.52
N THR A 96 6.49 -20.48 -7.47
CA THR A 96 5.26 -21.25 -7.30
C THR A 96 5.69 -22.61 -6.76
N LYS A 97 5.68 -22.79 -5.43
CA LYS A 97 5.58 -24.13 -4.88
C LYS A 97 4.18 -24.60 -5.23
N SER A 98 4.08 -25.20 -6.41
CA SER A 98 3.08 -26.18 -6.74
C SER A 98 3.13 -27.23 -5.64
N LYS A 99 2.34 -27.03 -4.58
CA LYS A 99 1.95 -28.13 -3.72
C LYS A 99 0.90 -28.86 -4.52
N TYR A 100 1.38 -29.85 -5.26
CA TYR A 100 0.60 -30.98 -5.71
C TYR A 100 -0.50 -31.26 -4.67
N ASN A 101 -1.75 -31.26 -5.16
CA ASN A 101 -2.85 -31.88 -4.46
C ASN A 101 -2.42 -33.32 -4.17
N VAL A 102 -1.95 -33.59 -2.96
CA VAL A 102 -1.99 -34.93 -2.40
C VAL A 102 -3.48 -35.17 -2.18
N VAL A 103 -4.14 -35.63 -3.24
CA VAL A 103 -5.40 -36.34 -3.12
C VAL A 103 -5.04 -37.53 -2.23
N LEU A 104 -5.52 -37.51 -0.99
CA LEU A 104 -5.63 -38.73 -0.21
C LEU A 104 -6.57 -39.64 -1.01
N ASP A 105 -5.99 -40.51 -1.83
CA ASP A 105 -6.71 -41.67 -2.35
C ASP A 105 -6.81 -42.68 -1.19
N LEU A 106 -7.84 -42.49 -0.38
CA LEU A 106 -8.37 -43.51 0.51
C LEU A 106 -9.39 -44.32 -0.29
N SER A 107 -8.90 -45.18 -1.19
CA SER A 107 -9.74 -46.25 -1.75
C SER A 107 -8.93 -47.44 -2.25
N SER A 108 -9.42 -48.61 -1.81
CA SER A 108 -9.11 -49.96 -2.31
C SER A 108 -7.87 -50.60 -1.65
N ASN A 109 -7.98 -51.35 -0.54
CA ASN A 109 -8.72 -52.59 -0.31
C ASN A 109 -8.20 -53.78 -1.13
N LYS A 110 -7.31 -54.60 -0.56
CA LYS A 110 -7.56 -56.02 -0.28
C LYS A 110 -6.51 -56.63 0.65
#